data_AF-A0A0K9YRE3-F1
#
_entry.id   AF-A0A0K9YRE3-F1
#
_cell.length_a   1.000
_cell.length_b   1.000
_cell.length_c   1.000
_cell.angle_alpha   90.00
_cell.angle_beta   90.00
_cell.angle_gamma   90.00
#
_symmetry.space_group_name_H-M   'P 1'
#
loop_
_entity.id
_entity.type
_entity.pdbx_description
1 polymer ?
#
loop_
_entity_poly.entity_id
_entity_poly.type
_entity_poly.pdbx_seq_one_letter_code
_entity_poly.pdbx_strand_id
1 'polypeptide(L)' 'MKRVTFSTPEELVTHCENEEVSLVIEYRDDDNKQRQVILAGDHLQEAASYLSRPKPEAYYRKDGIFFEVVAGWK' A
#
# COMPACT_ATOMS: atom_id res chain seq x y z
N MET A 1 15.03 6.52 2.78
CA MET A 1 13.88 5.59 2.84
C MET A 1 13.71 5.09 4.26
N LYS A 2 12.48 4.82 4.70
CA LYS A 2 12.15 4.15 5.96
C LYS A 2 11.30 2.92 5.65
N ARG A 3 11.38 1.91 6.51
CA ARG A 3 10.47 0.75 6.49
C ARG A 3 9.52 0.87 7.65
N VAL A 4 8.25 0.57 7.40
CA VAL A 4 7.21 0.55 8.41
C VAL A 4 6.42 -0.73 8.24
N THR A 5 6.14 -1.40 9.36
CA THR A 5 5.39 -2.66 9.38
C THR A 5 4.01 -2.39 9.93
N PHE A 6 2.99 -2.87 9.25
CA PHE A 6 1.62 -2.91 9.78
C PHE A 6 1.21 -4.37 9.98
N SER A 7 0.40 -4.64 11.00
CA SER A 7 -0.06 -5.98 11.34
C SER A 7 -1.25 -6.41 10.50
N THR A 8 -2.05 -5.47 10.00
CA THR A 8 -3.17 -5.75 9.08
C THR A 8 -3.28 -4.70 7.96
N PRO A 9 -3.97 -5.01 6.84
CA PRO A 9 -4.29 -4.03 5.81
C PRO A 9 -5.13 -2.84 6.33
N GLU A 10 -6.03 -3.07 7.28
CA GLU A 10 -6.90 -2.03 7.85
C GLU A 10 -6.10 -1.00 8.65
N GLU A 11 -5.06 -1.44 9.37
CA GLU A 11 -4.13 -0.54 10.06
C GLU A 11 -3.39 0.36 9.07
N LEU A 12 -2.94 -0.21 7.95
CA LEU A 12 -2.30 0.56 6.87
C LEU A 12 -3.26 1.59 6.27
N VAL A 13 -4.49 1.20 5.96
CA VAL A 13 -5.52 2.09 5.41
C VAL A 13 -5.82 3.24 6.38
N THR A 14 -6.09 2.90 7.64
CA THR A 14 -6.35 3.89 8.70
C THR A 14 -5.17 4.85 8.87
N HIS A 15 -3.93 4.34 8.79
CA HIS A 15 -2.74 5.17 8.82
C HIS A 15 -2.69 6.14 7.64
N CYS A 16 -2.89 5.65 6.41
CA CYS A 16 -2.86 6.50 5.23
C CYS A 16 -3.97 7.57 5.23
N GLU A 17 -5.15 7.25 5.74
CA GLU A 17 -6.25 8.21 5.94
C GLU A 17 -5.89 9.30 6.96
N ASN A 18 -5.40 8.91 8.14
CA ASN A 18 -5.04 9.85 9.21
C ASN A 18 -3.88 10.78 8.83
N GLU A 19 -2.93 10.26 8.06
CA GLU A 19 -1.76 11.01 7.60
C GLU A 19 -2.05 11.79 6.30
N GLU A 20 -3.25 11.64 5.73
CA GLU A 20 -3.68 12.25 4.46
C GLU A 20 -2.69 11.97 3.31
N VAL A 21 -2.16 10.73 3.25
CA VAL A 21 -1.20 10.31 2.23
C VAL A 21 -1.80 9.34 1.22
N SER A 22 -1.30 9.39 0.00
CA SER A 22 -1.63 8.37 -1.01
C SER A 22 -0.81 7.10 -0.80
N LEU A 23 -1.48 5.95 -0.88
CA LEU A 23 -0.86 4.63 -0.87
C LEU A 23 -0.61 4.17 -2.30
N VAL A 24 0.62 3.81 -2.62
CA VAL A 24 0.99 3.20 -3.89
C VAL A 24 1.15 1.70 -3.69
N ILE A 25 0.55 0.91 -4.56
CA ILE A 25 0.66 -0.56 -4.54
C ILE A 25 1.08 -1.03 -5.93
N GLU A 26 2.21 -1.72 -5.99
CA GLU A 26 2.69 -2.44 -7.16
C GLU A 26 2.36 -3.92 -7.02
N TYR A 27 1.93 -4.56 -8.11
CA TYR A 27 1.57 -5.98 -8.10
C TYR A 27 1.72 -6.60 -9.49
N ARG A 28 1.65 -7.94 -9.57
CA ARG A 28 1.57 -8.67 -10.85
C ARG A 28 0.12 -8.98 -11.18
N ASP A 29 -0.31 -8.64 -12.39
CA ASP A 29 -1.62 -9.05 -12.91
C ASP A 29 -1.61 -10.52 -13.38
N ASP A 30 -2.76 -10.98 -13.87
CA ASP A 30 -2.95 -12.37 -14.33
C ASP A 30 -2.12 -12.71 -15.59
N ASP A 31 -1.68 -11.68 -16.34
CA ASP A 31 -0.73 -11.80 -17.46
C ASP A 31 0.74 -11.76 -16.98
N ASN A 32 1.00 -11.74 -15.67
CA ASN A 32 2.32 -11.55 -15.04
C ASN A 32 2.99 -10.20 -15.38
N LYS A 33 2.21 -9.21 -15.82
CA LYS A 33 2.69 -7.83 -16.04
C LYS A 33 2.70 -7.07 -14.73
N GLN A 34 3.71 -6.21 -14.55
CA GLN A 34 3.76 -5.32 -13.40
C GLN A 34 2.76 -4.19 -13.59
N ARG A 35 1.92 -3.99 -12.57
CA ARG A 35 0.92 -2.93 -12.48
C ARG A 35 1.18 -2.11 -11.23
N GLN A 36 0.70 -0.88 -11.26
CA GLN A 36 0.76 0.05 -10.14
C GLN A 36 -0.60 0.72 -10.03
N VAL A 37 -1.08 0.85 -8.80
CA VAL A 37 -2.24 1.67 -8.45
C VAL A 37 -1.84 2.69 -7.38
N ILE A 38 -2.47 3.86 -7.41
CA ILE A 38 -2.33 4.91 -6.40
C ILE A 38 -3.71 5.11 -5.80
N LEU A 39 -3.83 4.92 -4.49
CA LEU A 39 -5.08 5.01 -3.73
C LEU A 39 -5.00 6.19 -2.77
N ALA A 40 -6.06 6.97 -2.68
CA ALA A 40 -6.18 8.13 -1.79
C ALA A 40 -7.65 8.37 -1.44
N GLY A 41 -7.91 8.99 -0.29
CA GLY A 41 -9.27 9.22 0.20
C GLY A 41 -10.07 7.92 0.26
N ASP A 42 -11.31 7.94 -0.20
CA ASP A 42 -12.23 6.80 -0.17
C ASP A 42 -11.71 5.56 -0.91
N HIS A 43 -10.82 5.73 -1.91
CA HIS A 43 -10.22 4.62 -2.64
C HIS A 43 -9.21 3.81 -1.81
N LEU A 44 -8.75 4.32 -0.66
CA LEU A 44 -7.87 3.56 0.25
C LEU A 44 -8.53 2.26 0.72
N GLN A 45 -9.86 2.22 0.81
CA GLN A 45 -10.62 1.02 1.18
C GLN A 45 -10.45 -0.13 0.18
N GLU A 46 -10.03 0.14 -1.07
CA GLU A 46 -9.73 -0.89 -2.06
C GLU A 46 -8.36 -1.56 -1.86
N ALA A 47 -7.51 -1.03 -0.97
CA ALA A 47 -6.11 -1.47 -0.81
C ALA A 47 -5.98 -2.98 -0.55
N ALA A 48 -6.85 -3.54 0.29
CA ALA A 48 -6.85 -4.97 0.61
C ALA A 48 -6.96 -5.85 -0.65
N SER A 49 -7.74 -5.41 -1.66
CA SER A 49 -7.92 -6.14 -2.91
C SER A 49 -6.61 -6.20 -3.72
N TYR A 50 -5.86 -5.10 -3.78
CA TYR A 50 -4.57 -5.04 -4.48
C TYR A 50 -3.46 -5.73 -3.68
N LEU A 51 -3.47 -5.63 -2.34
CA LEU A 51 -2.52 -6.31 -1.47
C LEU A 51 -2.69 -7.83 -1.47
N SER A 52 -3.83 -8.34 -1.94
CA SER A 52 -4.05 -9.78 -2.15
C SER A 52 -3.51 -10.28 -3.50
N ARG A 53 -3.07 -9.38 -4.39
CA ARG A 53 -2.53 -9.74 -5.71
C ARG A 53 -1.14 -10.37 -5.59
N PRO A 54 -0.70 -11.15 -6.60
CA PRO A 54 0.63 -11.76 -6.59
C PRO A 54 1.77 -10.73 -6.52
N LYS A 55 2.75 -11.01 -5.66
CA LYS A 55 3.94 -10.17 -5.41
C LYS A 55 3.57 -8.69 -5.17
N PRO A 56 2.75 -8.39 -4.16
CA PRO A 56 2.36 -7.03 -3.86
C PRO A 56 3.50 -6.33 -3.12
N GLU A 57 3.79 -5.09 -3.52
CA GLU A 57 4.68 -4.17 -2.83
C GLU A 57 3.93 -2.87 -2.60
N ALA A 58 4.02 -2.31 -1.40
CA ALA A 58 3.29 -1.09 -1.06
C ALA A 58 4.21 -0.04 -0.46
N TYR A 59 3.94 1.23 -0.76
CA TYR A 59 4.68 2.35 -0.22
C TYR A 59 3.87 3.64 -0.24
N TYR A 60 4.28 4.61 0.55
CA TYR A 60 3.74 5.97 0.51
C TYR A 60 4.87 6.99 0.69
N ARG A 61 4.56 8.26 0.43
CA ARG A 61 5.46 9.38 0.66
C ARG A 61 4.83 10.37 1.61
N LYS A 62 5.61 10.82 2.59
CA LYS A 62 5.22 11.88 3.52
C LYS A 62 6.43 12.79 3.74
N ASP A 63 6.25 14.10 3.62
CA ASP A 63 7.30 15.10 3.84
C ASP A 63 8.61 14.85 3.08
N GLY A 64 8.50 14.39 1.82
CA GLY A 64 9.64 14.04 0.98
C GLY A 64 10.36 12.74 1.35
N ILE A 65 9.89 12.02 2.38
CA ILE A 65 10.42 10.73 2.81
C ILE A 65 9.61 9.60 2.18
N PHE A 66 10.32 8.61 1.63
CA PHE A 66 9.75 7.35 1.14
C PHE A 66 9.61 6.32 2.27
N PHE A 67 8.42 5.77 2.44
CA PHE A 67 8.08 4.74 3.41
C PHE A 67 7.67 3.46 2.68
N GLU A 68 8.50 2.43 2.77
CA GLU A 68 8.20 1.08 2.30
C GLU A 68 7.31 0.39 3.35
N VAL A 69 6.18 -0.15 2.91
CA VAL A 69 5.24 -0.89 3.75
C VAL A 69 5.64 -2.37 3.75
N VAL A 70 5.93 -2.88 4.94
CA VAL A 70 6.20 -4.29 5.18
C VAL A 70 4.92 -4.93 5.70
N ALA A 71 4.38 -5.90 4.96
CA ALA A 71 3.22 -6.66 5.40
C ALA A 71 3.59 -7.56 6.60
N GLY A 72 3.03 -7.24 7.77
CA GLY A 72 3.11 -8.07 8.97
C GLY A 72 2.01 -9.13 9.05
N TRP A 73 1.02 -9.06 8.16
CA TRP A 73 -0.01 -10.07 7.99
C TRP A 73 0.51 -11.21 7.11
N LYS A 74 0.25 -12.45 7.52
CA LYS A 74 0.52 -13.69 6.78
C LYS A 74 -0.71 -14.56 6.75
#